data_AF-A0A2V9JCW3-F1
#
_entry.id   AF-A0A2V9JCW3-F1
#
_cell.length_a   1.000
_cell.length_b   1.000
_cell.length_c   1.000
_cell.angle_alpha   90.00
_cell.angle_beta   90.00
_cell.angle_gamma   90.00
#
_symmetry.space_group_name_H-M   'P 1'
#
loop_
_entity.id
_entity.type
_entity.pdbx_description
1 polymer ?
#
loop_
_entity_poly.entity_id
_entity_poly.type
_entity_poly.pdbx_seq_one_letter_code
_entity_poly.pdbx_strand_id
1 'polypeptide(L)' 'MTAANQQERLSITEQQRWYLAGFIEGEGSVCVSIKEHPTTRFGYYVDPEFFLYQHRDYPQLLELAQKMFGTG' A
#
# COMPACT_ATOMS: atom_id res chain seq x y z
N MET A 1 -19.13 12.00 -26.85
CA MET A 1 -18.14 11.77 -25.78
C MET A 1 -18.79 12.17 -24.46
N THR A 2 -19.20 11.19 -23.67
CA THR A 2 -19.93 11.39 -22.42
C THR A 2 -18.98 11.96 -21.37
N ALA A 3 -19.22 13.20 -20.93
CA ALA A 3 -18.64 13.76 -19.72
C ALA A 3 -19.19 12.95 -18.53
N ALA A 4 -18.62 11.77 -18.28
CA ALA A 4 -18.93 10.98 -17.10
C ALA A 4 -18.70 11.85 -15.87
N ASN A 5 -19.74 11.95 -15.03
CA ASN A 5 -19.86 12.85 -13.88
C ASN A 5 -18.59 12.84 -13.00
N GLN A 6 -17.74 13.86 -13.14
CA GLN A 6 -16.44 13.90 -12.47
C GLN A 6 -16.57 13.93 -10.94
N GLN A 7 -17.64 14.53 -10.43
CA GLN A 7 -17.91 14.60 -9.00
C GLN A 7 -18.12 13.21 -8.37
N GLU A 8 -18.82 12.33 -9.06
CA GLU A 8 -19.11 10.98 -8.59
C GLU A 8 -17.82 10.13 -8.54
N ARG A 9 -16.95 10.27 -9.56
CA ARG A 9 -15.63 9.62 -9.57
C ARG A 9 -14.77 10.04 -8.39
N LEU A 10 -14.75 11.34 -8.06
CA LEU A 10 -14.01 11.86 -6.92
C LEU A 10 -14.53 11.27 -5.60
N SER A 11 -15.85 11.19 -5.42
CA SER A 11 -16.45 10.61 -4.20
C SER A 11 -16.12 9.12 -4.03
N ILE A 12 -16.09 8.34 -5.13
CA ILE A 12 -15.73 6.92 -5.09
C ILE A 12 -14.26 6.75 -4.69
N THR A 13 -13.36 7.53 -5.30
CA THR A 13 -11.93 7.47 -4.97
C THR A 13 -11.66 7.91 -3.53
N GLU A 14 -12.42 8.87 -3.00
CA GLU A 14 -12.31 9.26 -1.59
C GLU A 14 -12.78 8.16 -0.64
N GLN A 15 -13.93 7.54 -0.90
CA GLN A 15 -14.43 6.41 -0.10
C GLN A 15 -13.44 5.24 -0.10
N GLN A 16 -12.83 4.93 -1.25
CA GLN A 16 -11.79 3.91 -1.35
C GLN A 16 -10.56 4.25 -0.50
N ARG A 17 -10.15 5.52 -0.44
CA ARG A 17 -9.05 5.97 0.42
C ARG A 17 -9.36 5.81 1.90
N TRP A 18 -10.55 6.21 2.32
CA TRP A 18 -10.96 6.07 3.73
C TRP A 18 -11.09 4.62 4.15
N TYR A 19 -11.64 3.77 3.28
CA TYR A 19 -11.69 2.33 3.54
C TYR A 19 -10.28 1.73 3.65
N LEU A 20 -9.39 2.06 2.70
CA LEU A 20 -8.02 1.57 2.72
C LEU A 20 -7.26 2.08 3.95
N ALA A 21 -7.49 3.31 4.42
CA ALA A 21 -6.89 3.83 5.64
C ALA A 21 -7.24 2.97 6.87
N GLY A 22 -8.53 2.62 7.05
CA GLY A 22 -8.94 1.72 8.14
C GLY A 22 -8.37 0.31 7.99
N PHE A 23 -8.26 -0.20 6.76
CA PHE A 23 -7.63 -1.50 6.50
C PHE A 23 -6.13 -1.48 6.86
N ILE A 24 -5.40 -0.42 6.49
CA ILE A 24 -3.98 -0.23 6.87
C ILE A 24 -3.83 -0.15 8.39
N GLU A 25 -4.75 0.49 9.09
CA GLU A 25 -4.70 0.57 10.56
C GLU A 25 -4.86 -0.80 11.23
N GLY A 26 -5.65 -1.71 10.65
CA GLY A 26 -5.86 -3.07 11.18
C GLY A 26 -4.80 -4.10 10.76
N GLU A 27 -4.44 -4.12 9.47
CA GLU A 27 -3.64 -5.18 8.85
C GLU A 27 -2.27 -4.70 8.34
N GLY A 28 -2.00 -3.39 8.44
CA GLY A 28 -0.76 -2.79 7.99
C GLY A 28 0.38 -2.97 9.00
N SER A 29 1.61 -3.01 8.49
CA SER A 29 2.82 -3.03 9.32
C SER A 29 3.90 -2.17 8.70
N VAL A 30 4.48 -1.27 9.50
CA VAL A 30 5.67 -0.51 9.14
C VAL A 30 6.85 -1.10 9.89
N CYS A 31 7.85 -1.58 9.15
CA CYS A 31 9.06 -2.18 9.71
C CYS A 31 10.28 -1.36 9.25
N VAL A 32 11.28 -1.25 10.12
CA VAL A 32 12.60 -0.74 9.73
C VAL A 32 13.62 -1.79 10.12
N SER A 33 14.14 -2.48 9.12
CA SER A 33 15.09 -3.57 9.30
C SER A 33 16.52 -3.05 9.15
N ILE A 34 17.46 -3.61 9.91
CA ILE A 34 18.90 -3.43 9.67
C ILE A 34 19.44 -4.75 9.14
N LYS A 35 19.88 -4.76 7.88
CA LYS A 35 20.26 -5.98 7.15
C LYS A 35 21.75 -5.95 6.86
N GLU A 36 22.44 -7.06 7.12
CA GLU A 36 23.86 -7.21 6.77
C GLU A 36 24.00 -7.25 5.25
N HIS A 37 24.98 -6.53 4.70
CA HIS A 37 25.24 -6.55 3.28
C HIS A 37 26.73 -6.30 2.99
N PRO A 38 27.43 -7.23 2.32
CA PRO A 38 28.89 -7.22 2.22
C PRO A 38 29.45 -6.05 1.41
N THR A 39 28.65 -5.44 0.54
CA THR A 39 29.09 -4.34 -0.33
C THR A 39 28.74 -2.95 0.19
N THR A 40 28.01 -2.83 1.30
CA THR A 40 27.70 -1.51 1.86
C THR A 40 28.90 -0.99 2.64
N ARG A 41 29.04 0.33 2.72
CA ARG A 41 30.18 1.01 3.35
C ARG A 41 30.50 0.50 4.77
N PHE A 42 29.47 0.12 5.52
CA PHE A 42 29.58 -0.29 6.93
C PHE A 42 29.19 -1.75 7.18
N GLY A 43 28.97 -2.54 6.12
CA GLY A 43 28.53 -3.94 6.24
C GLY A 43 27.05 -4.14 6.56
N TYR A 44 26.28 -3.06 6.72
CA TYR A 44 24.83 -3.07 6.95
C TYR A 44 24.11 -2.02 6.09
N TYR A 45 22.81 -2.19 5.86
CA TYR A 45 21.92 -1.13 5.37
C TYR A 45 20.61 -1.10 6.16
N VAL A 46 19.96 0.07 6.13
CA VAL A 46 18.65 0.28 6.73
C VAL A 46 17.59 0.08 5.65
N ASP A 47 16.57 -0.72 5.95
CA ASP A 47 15.53 -1.13 5.01
C ASP A 47 14.14 -0.83 5.60
N PRO A 48 13.57 0.34 5.29
CA PRO A 48 12.21 0.67 5.67
C PRO A 48 11.21 -0.04 4.75
N GLU A 49 10.33 -0.83 5.34
CA GLU A 49 9.37 -1.69 4.64
C GLU A 49 7.94 -1.39 5.15
N PHE A 50 6.98 -1.37 4.22
CA PHE A 50 5.56 -1.28 4.55
C PHE A 50 4.85 -2.52 3.99
N PHE A 51 4.14 -3.23 4.85
CA PHE A 51 3.44 -4.46 4.53
C PHE A 51 1.93 -4.30 4.73
N LEU A 52 1.16 -4.95 3.86
CA LEU A 52 -0.27 -5.21 4.07
C LEU A 52 -0.49 -6.71 3.96
N TYR A 53 -1.09 -7.30 4.99
CA TYR A 53 -1.37 -8.73 5.02
C TYR A 53 -2.83 -9.00 4.66
N GLN A 54 -3.06 -10.07 3.92
CA GLN A 54 -4.41 -10.54 3.60
C GLN A 54 -4.40 -12.04 3.34
N HIS A 55 -5.50 -12.71 3.65
CA HIS A 55 -5.70 -14.11 3.30
C HIS A 55 -5.63 -14.31 1.78
N ARG A 56 -4.87 -15.31 1.34
CA ARG A 56 -4.54 -15.54 -0.08
C ARG A 56 -5.75 -15.71 -1.00
N ASP A 57 -6.88 -16.18 -0.47
CA ASP A 57 -8.10 -16.41 -1.26
C ASP A 57 -8.83 -15.09 -1.59
N TYR A 58 -8.44 -13.97 -0.95
CA TYR A 58 -9.07 -12.66 -1.11
C TYR A 58 -8.06 -11.53 -1.38
N PRO A 59 -7.26 -11.61 -2.47
CA PRO A 59 -6.20 -10.66 -2.75
C PRO A 59 -6.70 -9.28 -3.22
N GLN A 60 -8.01 -9.11 -3.43
CA GLN A 60 -8.58 -7.93 -4.10
C GLN A 60 -8.27 -6.62 -3.33
N LEU A 61 -8.12 -6.68 -2.01
CA LEU A 61 -7.70 -5.53 -1.21
C LEU A 61 -6.24 -5.15 -1.43
N LEU A 62 -5.36 -6.13 -1.63
CA LEU A 62 -3.95 -5.86 -1.97
C LEU A 62 -3.84 -5.28 -3.38
N GLU A 63 -4.62 -5.78 -4.34
CA GLU A 63 -4.70 -5.23 -5.71
C GLU A 63 -5.24 -3.78 -5.72
N LEU A 64 -6.26 -3.50 -4.88
CA LEU A 64 -6.76 -2.14 -4.68
C LEU A 64 -5.66 -1.23 -4.11
N ALA A 65 -4.92 -1.70 -3.10
CA ALA A 65 -3.81 -0.95 -2.52
C ALA A 65 -2.72 -0.64 -3.54
N GLN A 66 -2.25 -1.65 -4.30
CA GLN A 66 -1.27 -1.48 -5.38
C GLN A 66 -1.74 -0.46 -6.43
N LYS A 67 -3.01 -0.54 -6.85
CA LYS A 67 -3.58 0.42 -7.81
C LYS A 67 -3.65 1.84 -7.26
N MET A 68 -3.98 2.00 -5.98
CA MET A 68 -4.10 3.30 -5.33
C MET A 68 -2.74 3.94 -5.05
N PHE A 69 -1.72 3.15 -4.70
CA PHE A 69 -0.36 3.64 -4.45
C PHE A 69 0.47 3.79 -5.73
N GLY A 70 0.16 3.02 -6.78
CA GLY A 70 0.94 2.97 -8.01
C GLY A 70 2.30 2.27 -7.87
N THR A 71 2.50 1.53 -6.77
CA THR A 71 3.71 0.78 -6.43
C THR A 71 3.36 -0.39 -5.51
N GLY A 72 4.32 -1.27 -5.25
CA GLY A 72 4.19 -2.44 -4.37
C GLY A 72 4.63 -3.70 -5.07
#